data_AF-A0A0L6Z852-F1
#
_entry.id   AF-A0A0L6Z852-F1
#
_cell.length_a   1.000
_cell.length_b   1.000
_cell.length_c   1.000
_cell.angle_alpha   90.00
_cell.angle_beta   90.00
_cell.angle_gamma   90.00
#
_symmetry.space_group_name_H-M   'P 1'
#
loop_
_entity.id
_entity.type
_entity.pdbx_description
1 polymer ?
#
loop_
_entity_poly.entity_id
_entity_poly.type
_entity_poly.pdbx_seq_one_letter_code
_entity_poly.pdbx_strand_id
1 'polypeptide(L)'
;MNKRVYGVLGIVSRMSNWNADFTGYPKTTSSGDVFGSDKAFKYPIKKMWEQQGEKVLYIKSIKLEESKKGEVELIPRSLKERYEYIFNEEDLKKNKDSKKVLTNLFTAIDVKNFGATFAEEGNNISITGAVQIGQGFNKYDETNAEEQQILSPFRDASKKEGKKDDEEAKSSTLGTKIVSNEAHYFYPFAINPYAYNQFIDLGVTEGYTEEDYKKFKEASLVAATSYSTNSKIGCENEFALFVETEADLYLPDLSQYIDFQKGEDKSTISINCEEMLNNLEGRIKNIEIYYNSYTTIINADIRKAKKYNIFTKEEV
;
A
#
# COMPACT_ATOMS: atom_id res chain seq x y z
N MET A 1 -11.24 18.41 -6.04
CA MET A 1 -10.35 18.94 -4.98
C MET A 1 -9.48 20.04 -5.58
N ASN A 2 -9.35 21.19 -4.92
CA ASN A 2 -8.58 22.35 -5.43
C ASN A 2 -7.28 22.60 -4.62
N LYS A 3 -6.62 21.52 -4.23
CA LYS A 3 -5.37 21.54 -3.46
C LYS A 3 -4.47 20.41 -3.93
N ARG A 4 -3.17 20.64 -3.86
CA ARG A 4 -2.17 19.59 -4.06
C ARG A 4 -1.71 19.10 -2.69
N VAL A 5 -1.53 17.80 -2.54
CA VAL A 5 -1.12 17.21 -1.26
C VAL A 5 0.22 16.53 -1.43
N TYR A 6 1.14 16.77 -0.51
CA TYR A 6 2.41 16.06 -0.39
C TYR A 6 2.47 15.40 0.98
N GLY A 7 3.26 14.35 1.11
CA GLY A 7 3.38 13.71 2.40
C GLY A 7 4.30 12.53 2.46
N VAL A 8 4.34 11.92 3.64
CA VAL A 8 5.12 10.73 3.95
C VAL A 8 4.23 9.78 4.74
N LEU A 9 4.30 8.49 4.46
CA LEU A 9 3.56 7.45 5.18
C LEU A 9 4.57 6.47 5.77
N GLY A 10 4.54 6.28 7.09
CA GLY A 10 5.48 5.47 7.84
C GLY A 10 4.87 4.12 8.26
N ILE A 11 5.60 3.04 7.98
CA ILE A 11 5.28 1.68 8.40
C ILE A 11 6.42 1.13 9.23
N VAL A 12 6.11 0.68 10.44
CA VAL A 12 7.03 -0.16 11.22
C VAL A 12 6.81 -1.63 10.88
N SER A 13 7.86 -2.42 10.90
CA SER A 13 7.83 -3.89 10.84
C SER A 13 8.66 -4.45 11.98
N ARG A 14 8.06 -5.19 12.91
CA ARG A 14 8.75 -5.86 14.04
C ARG A 14 8.49 -7.35 14.02
N MET A 15 9.55 -8.15 14.01
CA MET A 15 9.47 -9.62 13.88
C MET A 15 8.53 -10.06 12.76
N SER A 16 8.52 -9.28 11.68
CA SER A 16 7.57 -9.39 10.57
C SER A 16 8.25 -9.04 9.25
N ASN A 17 7.60 -9.29 8.12
CA ASN A 17 8.19 -9.02 6.81
C ASN A 17 7.26 -8.14 5.98
N TRP A 18 7.52 -6.83 5.97
CA TRP A 18 6.67 -5.87 5.28
C TRP A 18 6.68 -6.04 3.76
N ASN A 19 7.85 -6.20 3.13
CA ASN A 19 7.95 -6.51 1.72
C ASN A 19 9.12 -7.46 1.43
N ALA A 20 8.78 -8.72 1.14
CA ALA A 20 9.74 -9.72 0.72
C ALA A 20 10.09 -9.60 -0.78
N ASP A 21 11.30 -10.02 -1.14
CA ASP A 21 11.72 -10.32 -2.50
C ASP A 21 11.34 -11.77 -2.89
N PHE A 22 11.88 -12.28 -4.01
CA PHE A 22 11.59 -13.65 -4.47
C PHE A 22 12.27 -14.75 -3.65
N THR A 23 13.28 -14.40 -2.85
CA THR A 23 13.95 -15.33 -1.93
C THR A 23 13.25 -15.40 -0.57
N GLY A 24 12.34 -14.46 -0.30
CA GLY A 24 11.61 -14.34 0.96
C GLY A 24 12.22 -13.32 1.93
N TYR A 25 13.42 -12.83 1.66
CA TYR A 25 14.09 -11.81 2.46
C TYR A 25 13.46 -10.43 2.27
N PRO A 26 13.54 -9.53 3.27
CA PRO A 26 13.21 -8.12 3.08
C PRO A 26 13.93 -7.56 1.84
N LYS A 27 13.19 -6.86 0.99
CA LYS A 27 13.75 -6.29 -0.24
C LYS A 27 14.89 -5.32 0.06
N THR A 28 15.98 -5.46 -0.67
CA THR A 28 17.14 -4.58 -0.60
C THR A 28 17.49 -4.01 -1.98
N THR A 29 18.07 -2.81 -1.99
CA THR A 29 18.76 -2.28 -3.17
C THR A 29 20.06 -3.04 -3.41
N SER A 30 20.73 -2.79 -4.54
CA SER A 30 22.07 -3.31 -4.79
C SER A 30 23.12 -2.79 -3.80
N SER A 31 22.87 -1.65 -3.13
CA SER A 31 23.70 -1.10 -2.06
C SER A 31 23.40 -1.71 -0.68
N GLY A 32 22.35 -2.55 -0.58
CA GLY A 32 21.93 -3.18 0.67
C GLY A 32 20.84 -2.42 1.43
N ASP A 33 20.36 -1.28 0.93
CA ASP A 33 19.32 -0.49 1.60
C ASP A 33 18.00 -1.24 1.59
N VAL A 34 17.45 -1.52 2.77
CA VAL A 34 16.15 -2.17 2.92
C VAL A 34 15.05 -1.19 2.51
N PHE A 35 14.14 -1.62 1.63
CA PHE A 35 13.01 -0.81 1.20
C PHE A 35 11.77 -1.65 0.95
N GLY A 36 10.60 -1.03 1.04
CA GLY A 36 9.37 -1.64 0.57
C GLY A 36 8.84 -0.90 -0.65
N SER A 37 8.25 -1.66 -1.56
CA SER A 37 7.74 -1.07 -2.80
C SER A 37 6.42 -0.34 -2.61
N ASP A 38 6.16 0.65 -3.46
CA ASP A 38 4.87 1.34 -3.53
C ASP A 38 3.70 0.35 -3.62
N LYS A 39 3.89 -0.78 -4.32
CA LYS A 39 2.92 -1.88 -4.43
C LYS A 39 2.63 -2.55 -3.08
N ALA A 40 3.64 -2.72 -2.22
CA ALA A 40 3.45 -3.28 -0.89
C ALA A 40 2.61 -2.37 0.00
N PHE A 41 2.73 -1.05 -0.16
CA PHE A 41 1.88 -0.09 0.55
C PHE A 41 0.47 0.00 -0.03
N LYS A 42 0.34 0.01 -1.37
CA LYS A 42 -0.96 0.07 -2.05
C LYS A 42 -1.82 -1.17 -1.80
N TYR A 43 -1.22 -2.35 -1.66
CA TYR A 43 -1.97 -3.61 -1.61
C TYR A 43 -2.89 -3.75 -0.37
N PRO A 44 -2.44 -3.49 0.86
CA PRO A 44 -3.32 -3.47 2.04
C PRO A 44 -4.48 -2.48 1.90
N ILE A 45 -4.23 -1.29 1.33
CA ILE A 45 -5.28 -0.29 1.07
C ILE A 45 -6.35 -0.86 0.15
N LYS A 46 -5.93 -1.47 -0.97
CA LYS A 46 -6.85 -2.12 -1.92
C LYS A 46 -7.65 -3.25 -1.26
N LYS A 47 -7.02 -4.06 -0.39
CA LYS A 47 -7.70 -5.13 0.33
C LYS A 47 -8.75 -4.58 1.30
N MET A 48 -8.41 -3.53 2.04
CA MET A 48 -9.34 -2.85 2.94
C MET A 48 -10.55 -2.30 2.18
N TRP A 49 -10.34 -1.59 1.07
CA TRP A 49 -11.43 -1.08 0.24
C TRP A 49 -12.31 -2.20 -0.35
N GLU A 50 -11.70 -3.28 -0.85
CA GLU A 50 -12.45 -4.46 -1.33
C GLU A 50 -13.35 -5.04 -0.22
N GLN A 51 -12.83 -5.15 1.01
CA GLN A 51 -13.60 -5.64 2.17
C GLN A 51 -14.72 -4.69 2.60
N GLN A 52 -14.56 -3.39 2.33
CA GLN A 52 -15.58 -2.37 2.57
C GLN A 52 -16.63 -2.30 1.46
N GLY A 53 -16.54 -3.15 0.43
CA GLY A 53 -17.48 -3.19 -0.69
C GLY A 53 -17.20 -2.18 -1.80
N GLU A 54 -16.06 -1.48 -1.75
CA GLU A 54 -15.65 -0.60 -2.83
C GLU A 54 -15.19 -1.39 -4.06
N LYS A 55 -15.38 -0.82 -5.25
CA LYS A 55 -14.91 -1.45 -6.50
C LYS A 55 -13.40 -1.32 -6.62
N VAL A 56 -12.70 -2.45 -6.58
CA VAL A 56 -11.24 -2.52 -6.72
C VAL A 56 -10.88 -3.43 -7.88
N LEU A 57 -10.24 -2.88 -8.92
CA LEU A 57 -9.94 -3.60 -10.16
C LEU A 57 -8.64 -4.40 -10.07
N TYR A 58 -7.54 -3.78 -9.65
CA TYR A 58 -6.21 -4.42 -9.67
C TYR A 58 -5.92 -5.13 -8.34
N ILE A 59 -6.69 -6.18 -8.09
CA ILE A 59 -6.54 -7.07 -6.94
C ILE A 59 -6.90 -8.51 -7.31
N LYS A 60 -6.14 -9.48 -6.80
CA LYS A 60 -6.39 -10.89 -7.08
C LYS A 60 -7.76 -11.29 -6.54
N SER A 61 -8.55 -11.92 -7.41
CA SER A 61 -9.82 -12.58 -7.08
C SER A 61 -9.87 -13.94 -7.79
N ILE A 62 -10.73 -14.82 -7.30
CA ILE A 62 -10.81 -16.22 -7.72
C ILE A 62 -12.21 -16.55 -8.23
N LYS A 63 -12.30 -17.56 -9.10
CA LYS A 63 -13.54 -18.13 -9.61
C LYS A 63 -13.43 -19.65 -9.63
N LEU A 64 -14.58 -20.31 -9.60
CA LEU A 64 -14.68 -21.74 -9.91
C LEU A 64 -14.94 -21.88 -11.41
N GLU A 65 -14.23 -22.78 -12.07
CA GLU A 65 -14.40 -23.09 -13.49
C GLU A 65 -14.38 -24.60 -13.68
N GLU A 66 -15.30 -25.13 -14.50
CA GLU A 66 -15.34 -26.54 -14.83
C GLU A 66 -14.33 -26.85 -15.94
N SER A 67 -13.41 -27.78 -15.66
CA SER A 67 -12.41 -28.23 -16.60
C SER A 67 -13.05 -29.08 -17.71
N LYS A 68 -12.32 -29.29 -18.81
CA LYS A 68 -12.76 -30.16 -19.92
C LYS A 68 -13.06 -31.61 -19.50
N LYS A 69 -12.65 -32.02 -18.30
CA LYS A 69 -12.87 -33.37 -17.74
C LYS A 69 -14.04 -33.42 -16.75
N GLY A 70 -14.77 -32.31 -16.56
CA GLY A 70 -15.88 -32.21 -15.61
C GLY A 70 -15.44 -31.97 -14.15
N GLU A 71 -14.18 -31.60 -13.93
CA GLU A 71 -13.65 -31.29 -12.59
C GLU A 71 -13.78 -29.79 -12.32
N VAL A 72 -14.24 -29.39 -11.13
CA VAL A 72 -14.35 -27.97 -10.75
C VAL A 72 -13.00 -27.49 -10.19
N GLU A 73 -12.36 -26.56 -10.88
CA GLU A 73 -11.07 -25.98 -10.51
C GLU A 73 -11.24 -24.56 -9.95
N LEU A 74 -10.40 -24.20 -8.98
CA LEU A 74 -10.32 -22.85 -8.44
C LEU A 74 -9.19 -22.07 -9.13
N ILE A 75 -9.54 -21.08 -9.94
CA ILE A 75 -8.56 -20.30 -10.71
C ILE A 75 -8.66 -18.79 -10.44
N PRO A 76 -7.57 -18.02 -10.61
CA PRO A 76 -7.62 -16.56 -10.59
C PRO A 76 -8.44 -16.01 -11.76
N ARG A 77 -9.20 -14.94 -11.51
CA ARG A 77 -9.85 -14.18 -12.60
C ARG A 77 -8.80 -13.48 -13.47
N SER A 78 -9.03 -13.45 -14.78
CA SER A 78 -8.32 -12.53 -15.69
C SER A 78 -8.71 -11.07 -15.40
N LEU A 79 -7.97 -10.09 -15.96
CA LEU A 79 -8.32 -8.68 -15.80
C LEU A 79 -9.70 -8.37 -16.40
N LYS A 80 -9.99 -8.92 -17.58
CA LYS A 80 -11.33 -8.89 -18.18
C LYS A 80 -12.41 -9.44 -17.25
N GLU A 81 -12.24 -10.65 -16.74
CA GLU A 81 -13.23 -11.30 -15.88
C GLU A 81 -13.42 -10.54 -14.55
N ARG A 82 -12.35 -9.94 -14.04
CA ARG A 82 -12.43 -9.09 -12.86
C ARG A 82 -13.24 -7.82 -13.14
N TYR A 83 -13.01 -7.18 -14.28
CA TYR A 83 -13.78 -6.02 -14.72
C TYR A 83 -15.27 -6.40 -14.85
N GLU A 84 -15.59 -7.47 -15.56
CA GLU A 84 -16.97 -7.96 -15.74
C GLU A 84 -17.65 -8.24 -14.39
N TYR A 85 -16.92 -8.88 -13.47
CA TYR A 85 -17.39 -9.19 -12.13
C TYR A 85 -17.71 -7.95 -11.28
N ILE A 86 -16.84 -6.93 -11.24
CA ILE A 86 -17.05 -5.76 -10.36
C ILE A 86 -18.00 -4.72 -10.94
N PHE A 87 -18.23 -4.74 -12.25
CA PHE A 87 -19.15 -3.84 -12.94
C PHE A 87 -20.47 -4.50 -13.35
N ASN A 88 -20.67 -5.78 -13.01
CA ASN A 88 -21.82 -6.58 -13.43
C ASN A 88 -22.05 -6.50 -14.94
N GLU A 89 -20.97 -6.63 -15.71
CA GLU A 89 -21.00 -6.58 -17.17
C GLU A 89 -20.98 -8.01 -17.72
N GLU A 90 -21.98 -8.37 -18.54
CA GLU A 90 -22.13 -9.76 -19.02
C GLU A 90 -21.00 -10.21 -19.96
N ASP A 91 -20.55 -9.33 -20.85
CA ASP A 91 -19.46 -9.61 -21.78
C ASP A 91 -18.85 -8.31 -22.30
N LEU A 92 -17.62 -8.03 -21.89
CA LEU A 92 -16.86 -6.87 -22.34
C LEU A 92 -16.66 -6.87 -23.85
N LYS A 93 -16.63 -8.05 -24.52
CA LYS A 93 -16.50 -8.12 -26.00
C LYS A 93 -17.67 -7.47 -26.72
N LYS A 94 -18.86 -7.52 -26.12
CA LYS A 94 -20.08 -6.95 -26.71
C LYS A 94 -20.14 -5.44 -26.48
N ASN A 95 -19.39 -4.92 -25.52
CA ASN A 95 -19.32 -3.50 -25.23
C ASN A 95 -18.25 -2.81 -26.06
N LYS A 96 -18.67 -2.26 -27.20
CA LYS A 96 -17.81 -1.45 -28.08
C LYS A 96 -17.73 0.02 -27.66
N ASP A 97 -18.40 0.41 -26.58
CA ASP A 97 -18.41 1.79 -26.10
C ASP A 97 -17.23 2.04 -25.14
N SER A 98 -16.12 2.49 -25.70
CA SER A 98 -14.93 2.86 -24.92
C SER A 98 -15.21 3.97 -23.89
N LYS A 99 -16.21 4.82 -24.11
CA LYS A 99 -16.60 5.83 -23.11
C LYS A 99 -17.22 5.16 -21.89
N LYS A 100 -18.11 4.19 -22.09
CA LYS A 100 -18.68 3.40 -20.98
C LYS A 100 -17.62 2.64 -20.21
N VAL A 101 -16.68 1.97 -20.89
CA VAL A 101 -15.56 1.27 -20.25
C VAL A 101 -14.73 2.25 -19.41
N LEU A 102 -14.38 3.41 -19.98
CA LEU A 102 -13.62 4.44 -19.28
C LEU A 102 -14.36 5.00 -18.06
N THR A 103 -15.66 5.28 -18.17
CA THR A 103 -16.50 5.70 -17.04
C THR A 103 -16.50 4.65 -15.93
N ASN A 104 -16.67 3.36 -16.28
CA ASN A 104 -16.62 2.28 -15.30
C ASN A 104 -15.27 2.23 -14.58
N LEU A 105 -14.16 2.34 -15.31
CA LEU A 105 -12.81 2.39 -14.72
C LEU A 105 -12.68 3.53 -13.71
N PHE A 106 -13.22 4.72 -14.00
CA PHE A 106 -13.23 5.84 -13.05
C PHE A 106 -14.14 5.65 -11.83
N THR A 107 -15.02 4.64 -11.81
CA THR A 107 -15.78 4.28 -10.59
C THR A 107 -15.04 3.28 -9.69
N ALA A 108 -13.93 2.70 -10.14
CA ALA A 108 -13.09 1.86 -9.28
C ALA A 108 -12.13 2.74 -8.45
N ILE A 109 -12.17 2.60 -7.13
CA ILE A 109 -11.45 3.46 -6.20
C ILE A 109 -9.93 3.34 -6.36
N ASP A 110 -9.42 2.15 -6.67
CA ASP A 110 -8.00 1.92 -6.87
C ASP A 110 -7.49 2.49 -8.20
N VAL A 111 -8.36 2.59 -9.21
CA VAL A 111 -8.04 3.25 -10.48
C VAL A 111 -7.96 4.76 -10.31
N LYS A 112 -8.92 5.39 -9.61
CA LYS A 112 -8.86 6.84 -9.31
C LYS A 112 -7.67 7.22 -8.43
N ASN A 113 -7.24 6.33 -7.53
CA ASN A 113 -6.12 6.61 -6.65
C ASN A 113 -4.79 6.28 -7.32
N PHE A 114 -4.63 5.07 -7.85
CA PHE A 114 -3.33 4.52 -8.24
C PHE A 114 -3.16 4.30 -9.73
N GLY A 115 -4.21 4.54 -10.53
CA GLY A 115 -4.19 4.42 -11.98
C GLY A 115 -4.50 3.02 -12.48
N ALA A 116 -4.52 2.90 -13.81
CA ALA A 116 -4.83 1.67 -14.53
C ALA A 116 -4.05 1.59 -15.84
N THR A 117 -3.64 0.37 -16.21
CA THR A 117 -3.27 0.00 -17.58
C THR A 117 -4.19 -1.13 -17.99
N PHE A 118 -5.28 -0.78 -18.68
CA PHE A 118 -6.35 -1.69 -19.05
C PHE A 118 -6.22 -2.02 -20.54
N ALA A 119 -5.76 -3.23 -20.83
CA ALA A 119 -5.47 -3.72 -22.18
C ALA A 119 -6.27 -5.00 -22.45
N GLU A 120 -7.58 -4.86 -22.67
CA GLU A 120 -8.52 -5.98 -22.81
C GLU A 120 -9.55 -5.73 -23.93
N GLU A 121 -9.81 -6.74 -24.75
CA GLU A 121 -10.84 -6.74 -25.81
C GLU A 121 -10.81 -5.51 -26.75
N GLY A 122 -9.59 -5.07 -27.13
CA GLY A 122 -9.39 -3.92 -28.02
C GLY A 122 -9.41 -2.56 -27.31
N ASN A 123 -9.71 -2.51 -26.02
CA ASN A 123 -9.54 -1.32 -25.20
C ASN A 123 -8.10 -1.27 -24.68
N ASN A 124 -7.35 -0.22 -25.05
CA ASN A 124 -6.00 0.05 -24.55
C ASN A 124 -6.01 1.40 -23.83
N ILE A 125 -6.47 1.39 -22.58
CA ILE A 125 -6.67 2.59 -21.76
C ILE A 125 -5.54 2.67 -20.73
N SER A 126 -4.89 3.82 -20.66
CA SER A 126 -3.92 4.14 -19.60
C SER A 126 -4.43 5.34 -18.80
N ILE A 127 -4.54 5.17 -17.49
CA ILE A 127 -4.96 6.21 -16.54
C ILE A 127 -3.84 6.36 -15.53
N THR A 128 -3.24 7.53 -15.45
CA THR A 128 -2.32 7.88 -14.36
C THR A 128 -3.13 8.15 -13.09
N GLY A 129 -2.82 7.46 -11.99
CA GLY A 129 -3.48 7.69 -10.70
C GLY A 129 -3.25 9.11 -10.17
N ALA A 130 -4.25 9.68 -9.48
CA ALA A 130 -4.09 10.98 -8.83
C ALA A 130 -3.03 10.93 -7.71
N VAL A 131 -2.89 9.77 -7.04
CA VAL A 131 -1.94 9.53 -5.96
C VAL A 131 -0.71 8.78 -6.49
N GLN A 132 0.44 9.43 -6.41
CA GLN A 132 1.73 8.83 -6.71
C GLN A 132 2.45 8.55 -5.39
N ILE A 133 2.75 7.27 -5.12
CA ILE A 133 3.48 6.81 -3.94
C ILE A 133 4.84 6.28 -4.40
N GLY A 134 5.92 6.74 -3.78
CA GLY A 134 7.29 6.29 -4.03
C GLY A 134 7.63 4.98 -3.31
N GLN A 135 8.90 4.56 -3.42
CA GLN A 135 9.42 3.45 -2.61
C GLN A 135 9.62 3.95 -1.17
N GLY A 136 9.28 3.12 -0.18
CA GLY A 136 9.49 3.46 1.22
C GLY A 136 10.79 2.87 1.70
N PHE A 137 11.79 3.71 1.94
CA PHE A 137 13.08 3.26 2.45
C PHE A 137 13.04 3.10 3.96
N ASN A 138 13.70 2.05 4.44
CA ASN A 138 13.96 1.89 5.86
C ASN A 138 14.92 2.98 6.35
N LYS A 139 14.65 3.54 7.53
CA LYS A 139 15.49 4.56 8.18
C LYS A 139 16.12 4.08 9.49
N TYR A 140 16.07 2.78 9.76
CA TYR A 140 16.68 2.17 10.94
C TYR A 140 17.88 1.30 10.59
N ASP A 141 19.07 1.74 10.97
CA ASP A 141 20.33 1.14 10.51
C ASP A 141 20.61 -0.26 11.09
N GLU A 142 20.06 -0.60 12.26
CA GLU A 142 20.24 -1.92 12.88
C GLU A 142 19.19 -2.96 12.43
N THR A 143 18.53 -2.69 11.30
CA THR A 143 17.64 -3.67 10.68
C THR A 143 18.41 -4.92 10.26
N ASN A 144 17.87 -6.09 10.55
CA ASN A 144 18.42 -7.39 10.20
C ASN A 144 17.31 -8.38 9.83
N ALA A 145 17.62 -9.27 8.89
CA ALA A 145 16.75 -10.40 8.56
C ALA A 145 17.02 -11.59 9.49
N GLU A 146 15.96 -12.17 10.02
CA GLU A 146 15.96 -13.34 10.88
C GLU A 146 15.24 -14.50 10.18
N GLU A 147 15.87 -15.68 10.16
CA GLU A 147 15.25 -16.91 9.68
C GLU A 147 14.74 -17.75 10.86
N GLN A 148 13.48 -18.18 10.76
CA GLN A 148 12.86 -19.05 11.74
C GLN A 148 12.40 -20.32 11.05
N GLN A 149 12.90 -21.47 11.51
CA GLN A 149 12.40 -22.76 11.07
C GLN A 149 11.02 -23.02 11.68
N ILE A 150 10.07 -23.41 10.85
CA ILE A 150 8.71 -23.76 11.26
C ILE A 150 8.38 -25.18 10.81
N LEU A 151 7.73 -25.95 11.67
CA LEU A 151 7.28 -27.30 11.34
C LEU A 151 5.84 -27.26 10.85
N SER A 152 5.57 -27.93 9.73
CA SER A 152 4.20 -28.24 9.33
C SER A 152 3.53 -29.13 10.39
N PRO A 153 2.23 -28.99 10.68
CA PRO A 153 1.52 -29.96 11.51
C PRO A 153 1.21 -31.26 10.75
N PHE A 154 1.46 -31.31 9.44
CA PHE A 154 1.16 -32.45 8.58
C PHE A 154 2.44 -33.21 8.20
N ARG A 155 2.32 -34.54 8.13
CA ARG A 155 3.37 -35.42 7.61
C ARG A 155 3.69 -35.07 6.17
N ASP A 156 4.96 -35.14 5.80
CA ASP A 156 5.38 -35.03 4.41
C ASP A 156 4.93 -36.27 3.61
N ALA A 157 3.90 -36.11 2.77
CA ALA A 157 3.37 -37.18 1.94
C ALA A 157 4.28 -37.55 0.75
N SER A 158 5.32 -36.77 0.47
CA SER A 158 6.27 -37.04 -0.62
C SER A 158 7.33 -38.09 -0.24
N LYS A 159 7.56 -38.32 1.06
CA LYS A 159 8.40 -39.41 1.57
C LYS A 159 7.58 -40.72 1.58
N LYS A 160 7.89 -41.65 0.65
CA LYS A 160 7.20 -42.95 0.54
C LYS A 160 7.39 -43.79 1.81
N GLU A 161 6.30 -44.38 2.31
CA GLU A 161 6.32 -45.40 3.36
C GLU A 161 7.13 -46.62 2.88
N GLY A 162 8.13 -47.07 3.65
CA GLY A 162 8.81 -48.36 3.43
C GLY A 162 10.30 -48.36 3.06
N LYS A 163 11.05 -47.28 3.24
CA LYS A 163 12.54 -47.33 3.23
C LYS A 163 13.08 -47.12 4.64
N LYS A 164 14.09 -47.91 5.00
CA LYS A 164 14.65 -48.24 6.33
C LYS A 164 15.05 -47.09 7.31
N ASP A 165 14.69 -45.84 7.05
CA ASP A 165 14.84 -44.70 7.97
C ASP A 165 13.46 -44.20 8.42
N ASP A 166 12.69 -45.10 9.05
CA ASP A 166 11.27 -44.94 9.40
C ASP A 166 10.96 -43.86 10.47
N GLU A 167 11.96 -43.21 11.04
CA GLU A 167 11.76 -42.06 11.94
C GLU A 167 11.59 -40.75 11.17
N GLU A 168 12.24 -40.59 10.01
CA GLU A 168 12.17 -39.37 9.19
C GLU A 168 10.95 -39.32 8.26
N ALA A 169 10.36 -40.47 7.89
CA ALA A 169 9.15 -40.52 7.07
C ALA A 169 7.89 -40.06 7.85
N LYS A 170 7.99 -39.93 9.18
CA LYS A 170 6.99 -39.32 10.06
C LYS A 170 7.23 -37.83 10.29
N SER A 171 8.34 -37.26 9.78
CA SER A 171 8.67 -35.86 10.02
C SER A 171 7.73 -34.96 9.19
N SER A 172 7.33 -33.85 9.81
CA SER A 172 6.65 -32.79 9.10
C SER A 172 7.61 -32.04 8.17
N THR A 173 7.07 -31.42 7.12
CA THR A 173 7.85 -30.54 6.25
C THR A 173 8.36 -29.34 7.06
N LEU A 174 9.66 -29.06 6.97
CA LEU A 174 10.29 -27.88 7.53
C LEU A 174 10.07 -26.70 6.58
N GLY A 175 9.30 -25.71 7.00
CA GLY A 175 9.22 -24.41 6.33
C GLY A 175 10.18 -23.41 6.96
N THR A 176 10.44 -22.31 6.26
CA THR A 176 11.22 -21.17 6.77
C THR A 176 10.35 -19.92 6.77
N LYS A 177 10.31 -19.20 7.89
CA LYS A 177 9.73 -17.87 8.00
C LYS A 177 10.87 -16.87 8.12
N ILE A 178 10.97 -15.97 7.14
CA ILE A 178 11.98 -14.91 7.13
C ILE A 178 11.31 -13.60 7.52
N VAL A 179 11.85 -12.94 8.53
CA VAL A 179 11.32 -11.68 9.10
C VAL A 179 12.41 -10.64 9.27
N SER A 180 12.04 -9.38 9.38
CA SER A 180 12.88 -8.32 9.91
C SER A 180 12.78 -8.33 11.44
N ASN A 181 13.89 -8.12 12.14
CA ASN A 181 13.87 -7.84 13.58
C ASN A 181 13.05 -6.55 13.86
N GLU A 182 13.45 -5.44 13.25
CA GLU A 182 12.78 -4.14 13.23
C GLU A 182 13.17 -3.38 11.95
N ALA A 183 12.22 -2.69 11.34
CA ALA A 183 12.44 -1.78 10.21
C ALA A 183 11.36 -0.68 10.19
N HIS A 184 11.73 0.52 9.75
CA HIS A 184 10.91 1.72 9.75
C HIS A 184 10.90 2.35 8.36
N TYR A 185 9.88 2.04 7.56
CA TYR A 185 9.77 2.41 6.15
C TYR A 185 9.01 3.72 5.97
N PHE A 186 9.58 4.68 5.23
CA PHE A 186 8.95 5.98 4.97
C PHE A 186 8.68 6.19 3.49
N TYR A 187 7.40 6.14 3.10
CA TYR A 187 6.92 6.27 1.72
C TYR A 187 6.54 7.70 1.40
N PRO A 188 7.22 8.37 0.46
CA PRO A 188 6.73 9.66 -0.01
C PRO A 188 5.50 9.48 -0.89
N PHE A 189 4.61 10.48 -0.87
CA PHE A 189 3.52 10.54 -1.82
C PHE A 189 3.18 11.98 -2.23
N ALA A 190 2.54 12.09 -3.39
CA ALA A 190 1.96 13.32 -3.88
C ALA A 190 0.59 13.05 -4.52
N ILE A 191 -0.35 13.98 -4.36
CA ILE A 191 -1.68 13.94 -4.97
C ILE A 191 -1.84 15.13 -5.91
N ASN A 192 -1.97 14.87 -7.21
CA ASN A 192 -2.16 15.91 -8.21
C ASN A 192 -3.65 16.18 -8.45
N PRO A 193 -4.21 17.35 -8.06
CA PRO A 193 -5.62 17.67 -8.26
C PRO A 193 -6.02 17.75 -9.74
N TYR A 194 -5.05 17.99 -10.63
CA TYR A 194 -5.27 18.15 -12.07
C TYR A 194 -5.08 16.85 -12.87
N ALA A 195 -4.87 15.71 -12.19
CA ALA A 195 -4.61 14.43 -12.85
C ALA A 195 -5.67 14.04 -13.89
N TYR A 196 -6.90 14.54 -13.73
CA TYR A 196 -8.06 14.11 -14.50
C TYR A 196 -8.74 15.18 -15.35
N ASN A 197 -8.12 16.34 -15.58
CA ASN A 197 -8.73 17.43 -16.36
C ASN A 197 -9.25 16.97 -17.73
N GLN A 198 -8.44 16.22 -18.49
CA GLN A 198 -8.83 15.71 -19.81
C GLN A 198 -10.03 14.74 -19.73
N PHE A 199 -10.15 13.98 -18.64
CA PHE A 199 -11.25 13.03 -18.45
C PHE A 199 -12.54 13.71 -17.96
N ILE A 200 -12.42 14.85 -17.28
CA ILE A 200 -13.54 15.73 -16.97
C ILE A 200 -14.14 16.28 -18.28
N ASP A 201 -13.29 16.76 -19.20
CA ASP A 201 -13.74 17.31 -20.49
C ASP A 201 -14.48 16.27 -21.34
N LEU A 202 -14.12 14.98 -21.22
CA LEU A 202 -14.79 13.86 -21.88
C LEU A 202 -16.12 13.46 -21.20
N GLY A 203 -16.41 13.99 -20.01
CA GLY A 203 -17.59 13.68 -19.22
C GLY A 203 -17.63 12.24 -18.71
N VAL A 204 -16.48 11.66 -18.37
CA VAL A 204 -16.37 10.29 -17.81
C VAL A 204 -16.06 10.27 -16.31
N THR A 205 -15.71 11.42 -15.73
CA THR A 205 -15.43 11.58 -14.30
C THR A 205 -15.61 13.03 -13.87
N GLU A 206 -15.86 13.26 -12.59
CA GLU A 206 -15.83 14.58 -11.94
C GLU A 206 -14.40 14.99 -11.50
N GLY A 207 -13.41 14.16 -11.82
CA GLY A 207 -12.03 14.30 -11.38
C GLY A 207 -11.77 13.66 -10.03
N TYR A 208 -10.70 14.11 -9.36
CA TYR A 208 -10.33 13.64 -8.03
C TYR A 208 -10.96 14.57 -6.98
N THR A 209 -11.94 14.06 -6.23
CA THR A 209 -12.79 14.82 -5.33
C THR A 209 -12.19 14.91 -3.92
N GLU A 210 -12.77 15.75 -3.05
CA GLU A 210 -12.39 15.76 -1.62
C GLU A 210 -12.75 14.43 -0.94
N GLU A 211 -13.80 13.75 -1.40
CA GLU A 211 -14.20 12.44 -0.88
C GLU A 211 -13.17 11.37 -1.27
N ASP A 212 -12.67 11.37 -2.51
CA ASP A 212 -11.61 10.45 -2.94
C ASP A 212 -10.36 10.61 -2.06
N TYR A 213 -9.95 11.87 -1.83
CA TYR A 213 -8.83 12.19 -0.95
C TYR A 213 -9.07 11.73 0.49
N LYS A 214 -10.26 11.96 1.04
CA LYS A 214 -10.63 11.51 2.38
C LYS A 214 -10.54 9.99 2.51
N LYS A 215 -11.09 9.23 1.55
CA LYS A 215 -11.01 7.76 1.53
C LYS A 215 -9.55 7.27 1.44
N PHE A 216 -8.72 7.92 0.63
CA PHE A 216 -7.29 7.64 0.57
C PHE A 216 -6.60 7.90 1.91
N LYS A 217 -6.79 9.08 2.49
CA LYS A 217 -6.18 9.48 3.76
C LYS A 217 -6.56 8.50 4.87
N GLU A 218 -7.85 8.22 5.03
CA GLU A 218 -8.35 7.26 6.03
C GLU A 218 -7.72 5.88 5.87
N ALA A 219 -7.73 5.31 4.66
CA ALA A 219 -7.15 3.99 4.42
C ALA A 219 -5.63 3.98 4.59
N SER A 220 -4.92 5.00 4.11
CA SER A 220 -3.47 5.09 4.20
C SER A 220 -2.96 5.14 5.65
N LEU A 221 -3.78 5.62 6.59
CA LEU A 221 -3.45 5.72 8.00
C LEU A 221 -3.62 4.41 8.78
N VAL A 222 -4.29 3.40 8.23
CA VAL A 222 -4.67 2.18 8.98
C VAL A 222 -4.45 0.86 8.23
N ALA A 223 -4.29 0.88 6.90
CA ALA A 223 -4.38 -0.31 6.08
C ALA A 223 -3.29 -1.36 6.37
N ALA A 224 -2.07 -0.95 6.74
CA ALA A 224 -1.02 -1.91 7.09
C ALA A 224 -1.37 -2.64 8.38
N THR A 225 -1.80 -1.87 9.40
CA THR A 225 -2.25 -2.41 10.70
C THR A 225 -3.47 -3.32 10.53
N SER A 226 -4.44 -2.95 9.69
CA SER A 226 -5.66 -3.73 9.51
C SER A 226 -5.46 -5.04 8.73
N TYR A 227 -4.40 -5.15 7.91
CA TYR A 227 -4.21 -6.30 7.04
C TYR A 227 -3.74 -7.56 7.78
N SER A 228 -2.99 -7.42 8.88
CA SER A 228 -2.74 -8.43 9.94
C SER A 228 -2.77 -9.93 9.53
N THR A 229 -2.04 -10.32 8.49
CA THR A 229 -1.85 -11.74 8.11
C THR A 229 -0.68 -12.38 8.87
N ASN A 230 -0.49 -13.70 8.80
CA ASN A 230 0.63 -14.38 9.48
C ASN A 230 2.03 -13.78 9.18
N SER A 231 2.25 -13.28 7.95
CA SER A 231 3.51 -12.65 7.55
C SER A 231 3.56 -11.14 7.79
N LYS A 232 2.41 -10.53 8.13
CA LYS A 232 2.25 -9.07 8.29
C LYS A 232 1.86 -8.65 9.70
N ILE A 233 1.52 -9.58 10.59
CA ILE A 233 1.37 -9.30 12.01
C ILE A 233 2.70 -8.75 12.54
N GLY A 234 2.68 -7.57 13.16
CA GLY A 234 3.87 -6.79 13.50
C GLY A 234 4.27 -5.73 12.45
N CYS A 235 3.55 -5.62 11.32
CA CYS A 235 3.62 -4.48 10.42
C CYS A 235 2.49 -3.49 10.72
N GLU A 236 2.82 -2.25 11.08
CA GLU A 236 1.83 -1.27 11.56
C GLU A 236 2.08 0.09 10.94
N ASN A 237 1.00 0.83 10.68
CA ASN A 237 1.07 2.26 10.43
C ASN A 237 1.58 2.96 11.70
N GLU A 238 2.72 3.66 11.59
CA GLU A 238 3.34 4.34 12.74
C GLU A 238 3.41 5.85 12.59
N PHE A 239 3.40 6.36 11.36
CA PHE A 239 3.58 7.77 11.05
C PHE A 239 2.84 8.15 9.77
N ALA A 240 2.37 9.39 9.69
CA ALA A 240 1.99 10.02 8.44
C ALA A 240 2.11 11.54 8.52
N LEU A 241 2.63 12.16 7.46
CA LEU A 241 2.66 13.59 7.25
C LEU A 241 1.78 13.93 6.05
N PHE A 242 0.83 14.86 6.20
CA PHE A 242 0.02 15.42 5.12
C PHE A 242 0.23 16.93 5.07
N VAL A 243 0.70 17.43 3.93
CA VAL A 243 0.87 18.85 3.65
C VAL A 243 -0.05 19.24 2.50
N GLU A 244 -1.15 19.91 2.83
CA GLU A 244 -2.13 20.41 1.86
C GLU A 244 -1.75 21.82 1.41
N THR A 245 -1.64 22.01 0.10
CA THR A 245 -1.08 23.22 -0.51
C THR A 245 -2.04 23.81 -1.54
N GLU A 246 -1.74 25.03 -2.00
CA GLU A 246 -2.27 25.52 -3.28
C GLU A 246 -1.97 24.53 -4.42
N ALA A 247 -2.87 24.44 -5.40
CA ALA A 247 -2.83 23.37 -6.39
C ALA A 247 -1.60 23.43 -7.33
N ASP A 248 -0.98 24.60 -7.44
CA ASP A 248 0.20 24.91 -8.25
C ASP A 248 1.50 25.03 -7.42
N LEU A 249 1.47 24.75 -6.11
CA LEU A 249 2.69 24.71 -5.29
C LEU A 249 3.42 23.37 -5.47
N TYR A 250 4.73 23.46 -5.69
CA TYR A 250 5.60 22.28 -5.83
C TYR A 250 6.50 22.12 -4.60
N LEU A 251 6.47 20.94 -4.00
CA LEU A 251 7.35 20.53 -2.91
C LEU A 251 8.22 19.34 -3.36
N PRO A 252 9.45 19.21 -2.84
CA PRO A 252 10.29 18.05 -3.08
C PRO A 252 9.71 16.80 -2.40
N ASP A 253 10.37 15.67 -2.61
CA ASP A 253 10.12 14.44 -1.86
C ASP A 253 10.39 14.68 -0.35
N LEU A 254 9.32 14.74 0.43
CA LEU A 254 9.39 15.03 1.87
C LEU A 254 10.05 13.89 2.68
N SER A 255 10.11 12.66 2.15
CA SER A 255 10.73 11.53 2.87
C SER A 255 12.25 11.65 3.00
N GLN A 256 12.87 12.48 2.15
CA GLN A 256 14.29 12.81 2.22
C GLN A 256 14.66 13.60 3.47
N TYR A 257 13.68 14.27 4.09
CA TYR A 257 13.84 15.08 5.29
C TYR A 257 13.35 14.36 6.55
N ILE A 258 13.11 13.05 6.46
CA ILE A 258 12.69 12.22 7.59
C ILE A 258 13.86 11.37 8.06
N ASP A 259 14.16 11.50 9.35
CA ASP A 259 15.11 10.67 10.07
C ASP A 259 14.42 9.90 11.18
N PHE A 260 14.94 8.71 11.48
CA PHE A 260 14.47 7.86 12.57
C PHE A 260 15.63 7.57 13.52
N GLN A 261 15.38 7.69 14.81
CA GLN A 261 16.32 7.30 15.85
C GLN A 261 15.62 6.43 16.89
N LYS A 262 16.16 5.23 17.12
CA LYS A 262 15.72 4.36 18.21
C LYS A 262 16.13 4.98 19.55
N GLY A 263 15.20 5.07 20.49
CA GLY A 263 15.46 5.47 21.87
C GLY A 263 15.14 4.35 22.86
N GLU A 264 15.54 4.51 24.12
CA GLU A 264 15.32 3.53 25.19
C GLU A 264 13.83 3.35 25.49
N ASP A 265 13.11 4.45 25.73
CA ASP A 265 11.67 4.43 26.04
C ASP A 265 10.80 4.65 24.80
N LYS A 266 11.11 5.70 24.02
CA LYS A 266 10.41 6.07 22.79
C LYS A 266 11.42 6.35 21.69
N SER A 267 11.06 5.97 20.48
CA SER A 267 11.81 6.35 19.28
C SER A 267 11.51 7.80 18.90
N THR A 268 12.38 8.42 18.13
CA THR A 268 12.19 9.78 17.63
C THR A 268 12.11 9.76 16.11
N ILE A 269 11.09 10.42 15.56
CA ILE A 269 11.00 10.75 14.13
C ILE A 269 11.24 12.26 14.01
N SER A 270 12.28 12.64 13.28
CA SER A 270 12.62 14.03 13.01
C SER A 270 12.12 14.45 11.63
N ILE A 271 11.53 15.63 11.52
CA ILE A 271 11.06 16.21 10.25
C ILE A 271 11.89 17.47 9.97
N ASN A 272 12.96 17.32 9.19
CA ASN A 272 14.00 18.33 8.96
C ASN A 272 13.70 19.21 7.73
N CYS A 273 12.45 19.64 7.58
CA CYS A 273 12.02 20.52 6.49
C CYS A 273 11.18 21.72 6.97
N GLU A 274 11.30 22.03 8.26
CA GLU A 274 10.59 23.11 8.94
C GLU A 274 10.86 24.48 8.31
N GLU A 275 12.10 24.80 7.94
CA GLU A 275 12.43 26.07 7.29
C GLU A 275 11.66 26.23 5.97
N MET A 276 11.65 25.19 5.14
CA MET A 276 10.93 25.20 3.86
C MET A 276 9.43 25.35 4.08
N LEU A 277 8.83 24.57 4.99
CA LEU A 277 7.39 24.60 5.22
C LEU A 277 6.94 25.92 5.87
N ASN A 278 7.71 26.46 6.82
CA ASN A 278 7.42 27.73 7.48
C ASN A 278 7.57 28.91 6.51
N ASN A 279 8.56 28.90 5.60
CA ASN A 279 8.71 29.94 4.58
C ASN A 279 7.58 29.92 3.53
N LEU A 280 6.94 28.77 3.32
CA LEU A 280 5.82 28.60 2.39
C LEU A 280 4.45 28.66 3.08
N GLU A 281 4.39 29.04 4.36
CA GLU A 281 3.20 29.03 5.21
C GLU A 281 1.99 29.75 4.58
N GLY A 282 2.23 30.81 3.80
CA GLY A 282 1.19 31.57 3.10
C GLY A 282 0.44 30.79 2.00
N ARG A 283 1.08 29.73 1.45
CA ARG A 283 0.53 28.88 0.38
C ARG A 283 0.18 27.47 0.87
N ILE A 284 0.45 27.17 2.13
CA ILE A 284 0.09 25.93 2.80
C ILE A 284 -1.25 26.11 3.52
N LYS A 285 -2.21 25.27 3.15
CA LYS A 285 -3.58 25.27 3.66
C LYS A 285 -3.68 24.53 4.98
N ASN A 286 -2.98 23.40 5.11
CA ASN A 286 -3.04 22.55 6.29
C ASN A 286 -1.80 21.65 6.39
N ILE A 287 -1.34 21.38 7.60
CA ILE A 287 -0.29 20.39 7.87
C ILE A 287 -0.77 19.51 9.02
N GLU A 288 -0.77 18.20 8.78
CA GLU A 288 -1.15 17.22 9.80
C GLU A 288 -0.10 16.13 9.92
N ILE A 289 0.22 15.79 11.16
CA ILE A 289 1.16 14.75 11.52
C ILE A 289 0.41 13.72 12.37
N TYR A 290 0.31 12.50 11.88
CA TYR A 290 -0.21 11.36 12.63
C TYR A 290 0.97 10.51 13.08
N TYR A 291 0.98 10.07 14.33
CA TYR A 291 2.02 9.18 14.82
C TYR A 291 1.56 8.33 16.01
N ASN A 292 2.27 7.24 16.28
CA ASN A 292 2.06 6.46 17.48
C ASN A 292 2.67 7.18 18.70
N SER A 293 1.90 8.04 19.36
CA SER A 293 2.38 8.83 20.51
C SER A 293 2.77 8.00 21.74
N TYR A 294 2.41 6.72 21.79
CA TYR A 294 2.80 5.82 22.86
C TYR A 294 4.25 5.35 22.73
N THR A 295 4.77 5.24 21.51
CA THR A 295 6.11 4.66 21.25
C THR A 295 7.06 5.64 20.58
N THR A 296 6.56 6.78 20.12
CA THR A 296 7.30 7.72 19.29
C THR A 296 7.14 9.16 19.75
N ILE A 297 8.20 9.95 19.61
CA ILE A 297 8.24 11.40 19.77
C ILE A 297 8.47 12.03 18.39
N ILE A 298 7.74 13.11 18.09
CA ILE A 298 7.97 13.88 16.86
C ILE A 298 8.82 15.10 17.17
N ASN A 299 10.02 15.13 16.59
CA ASN A 299 10.91 16.28 16.59
C ASN A 299 10.69 17.12 15.32
N ALA A 300 9.90 18.18 15.43
CA ALA A 300 9.57 19.09 14.33
C ALA A 300 9.10 20.45 14.86
N ASP A 301 9.61 21.54 14.30
CA ASP A 301 9.21 22.92 14.60
C ASP A 301 8.43 23.57 13.43
N ILE A 302 7.28 22.99 13.11
CA ILE A 302 6.43 23.42 11.99
C ILE A 302 5.22 24.18 12.56
N ARG A 303 5.14 25.49 12.33
CA ARG A 303 4.20 26.41 13.03
C ARG A 303 2.73 26.04 12.89
N LYS A 304 2.31 25.54 11.72
CA LYS A 304 0.92 25.16 11.41
C LYS A 304 0.61 23.68 11.57
N ALA A 305 1.57 22.86 12.00
CA ALA A 305 1.38 21.42 12.06
C ALA A 305 0.51 21.02 13.25
N LYS A 306 -0.59 20.33 12.97
CA LYS A 306 -1.41 19.67 13.99
C LYS A 306 -0.94 18.24 14.16
N LYS A 307 -0.77 17.81 15.41
CA LYS A 307 -0.27 16.49 15.76
C LYS A 307 -1.42 15.63 16.27
N TYR A 308 -1.53 14.41 15.77
CA TYR A 308 -2.61 13.49 16.08
C TYR A 308 -2.07 12.12 16.43
N ASN A 309 -2.74 11.44 17.35
CA ASN A 309 -2.50 10.02 17.57
C ASN A 309 -3.00 9.23 16.34
N ILE A 310 -2.15 8.37 15.78
CA ILE A 310 -2.48 7.63 14.56
C ILE A 310 -3.62 6.61 14.75
N PHE A 311 -3.89 6.16 15.98
CA PHE A 311 -4.96 5.20 16.25
C PHE A 311 -6.26 5.90 16.64
N THR A 312 -6.24 6.78 17.65
CA THR A 312 -7.45 7.44 18.16
C THR A 312 -7.91 8.61 17.30
N LYS A 313 -7.00 9.17 16.49
CA LYS A 313 -7.20 10.40 15.70
C LYS A 313 -7.45 11.66 16.54
N GLU A 314 -7.22 11.59 17.85
CA GLU A 314 -7.28 12.73 18.75
C GLU A 314 -5.99 13.56 18.66
N GLU A 315 -6.10 14.87 18.88
CA GLU A 315 -4.97 15.80 18.88
C GLU A 315 -4.06 15.54 20.11
N VAL A 316 -2.75 15.61 19.92
CA VAL A 316 -1.71 15.32 20.93
C VAL A 316 -0.81 16.52 21.14
#